data_AF-A0A7C5HN66-F1
#
_entry.id   AF-A0A7C5HN66-F1
#
_cell.length_a   1.000
_cell.length_b   1.000
_cell.length_c   1.000
_cell.angle_alpha   90.00
_cell.angle_beta   90.00
_cell.angle_gamma   90.00
#
_symmetry.space_group_name_H-M   'P 1'
#
loop_
_entity.id
_entity.type
_entity.pdbx_description
1 polymer ?
#
loop_
_entity_poly.entity_id
_entity_poly.type
_entity_poly.pdbx_seq_one_letter_code
_entity_poly.pdbx_strand_id
1 'polypeptide(L)' 'MIISIEDVWRIDHNKYRAIIVMAKEAERLNRARTTEELEEIEDKDKKITIAAMERFKENKIKYKTIKPDEST' A
#
# COMPACT_ATOMS: atom_id res chain seq x y z
N MET A 1 4.46 15.51 4.01
CA MET A 1 3.59 14.83 5.00
C MET A 1 4.39 13.69 5.62
N ILE A 2 4.51 13.62 6.95
CA ILE A 2 5.15 12.46 7.60
C ILE A 2 4.07 11.40 7.77
N ILE A 3 4.27 10.22 7.19
CA ILE A 3 3.40 9.07 7.40
C ILE A 3 4.08 8.18 8.42
N SER A 4 3.42 8.03 9.57
CA SER A 4 3.90 7.14 10.61
C SER A 4 3.38 5.73 10.36
N ILE A 5 4.12 4.72 10.82
CA ILE A 5 3.69 3.32 10.67
C ILE A 5 2.45 3.03 11.53
N GLU A 6 2.22 3.82 12.57
CA GLU A 6 1.05 3.75 13.44
C GLU A 6 -0.24 4.14 12.71
N ASP A 7 -0.19 5.09 11.76
CA ASP A 7 -1.35 5.44 10.92
C ASP A 7 -1.84 4.23 10.10
N VAL A 8 -0.89 3.41 9.63
CA VAL A 8 -1.19 2.18 8.88
C VAL A 8 -1.82 1.13 9.81
N TRP A 9 -1.31 0.98 11.03
CA TRP A 9 -1.83 0.02 12.01
C TRP A 9 -3.25 0.34 12.50
N ARG A 10 -3.68 1.60 12.41
CA ARG A 10 -5.07 1.98 12.70
C ARG A 10 -6.07 1.44 11.67
N ILE A 11 -5.61 1.14 10.46
CA ILE A 11 -6.46 0.66 9.35
C ILE A 11 -6.59 -0.86 9.38
N ASP A 12 -5.53 -1.57 9.78
CA ASP A 12 -5.53 -3.03 9.89
C ASP A 12 -4.99 -3.48 11.25
N HIS A 13 -5.85 -4.15 12.01
CA HIS A 13 -5.55 -4.68 13.34
C HIS A 13 -4.46 -5.77 13.30
N ASN A 14 -4.22 -6.39 12.14
CA ASN A 14 -3.13 -7.32 11.92
C ASN A 14 -1.94 -6.63 11.24
N LYS A 15 -0.99 -6.20 12.08
CA LYS A 15 0.25 -5.51 11.64
C LYS A 15 1.05 -6.27 10.58
N TYR A 16 1.12 -7.60 10.67
CA TYR A 16 1.89 -8.43 9.73
C TYR A 16 1.20 -8.50 8.37
N ARG A 17 -0.13 -8.63 8.37
CA ARG A 17 -0.92 -8.59 7.15
C ARG A 17 -0.80 -7.25 6.46
N ALA A 18 -0.88 -6.14 7.19
CA ALA A 18 -0.69 -4.80 6.66
C ALA A 18 0.67 -4.67 5.95
N ILE A 19 1.75 -5.16 6.58
CA ILE A 19 3.10 -5.17 5.99
C ILE A 19 3.12 -5.98 4.69
N ILE A 20 2.54 -7.19 4.68
CA ILE A 20 2.49 -8.05 3.49
C ILE A 20 1.73 -7.35 2.35
N VAL A 21 0.60 -6.73 2.66
CA VAL A 21 -0.22 -6.01 1.67
C VAL A 21 0.54 -4.82 1.09
N MET A 22 1.18 -4.01 1.94
CA MET A 22 2.00 -2.88 1.49
C MET A 22 3.20 -3.35 0.64
N ALA A 23 3.86 -4.44 1.03
CA ALA A 23 4.97 -5.00 0.25
C ALA A 23 4.54 -5.48 -1.14
N LYS A 24 3.38 -6.13 -1.24
CA LYS A 24 2.80 -6.55 -2.53
C LYS A 24 2.43 -5.36 -3.41
N GLU A 25 1.85 -4.31 -2.82
CA GLU A 25 1.55 -3.08 -3.57
C GLU A 25 2.82 -2.35 -4.02
N ALA A 26 3.86 -2.31 -3.17
CA ALA A 26 5.15 -1.76 -3.54
C ALA A 26 5.77 -2.54 -4.71
N GLU A 27 5.73 -3.87 -4.69
CA GLU A 27 6.23 -4.69 -5.79
C GLU A 27 5.45 -4.44 -7.09
N ARG A 28 4.12 -4.29 -7.00
CA ARG A 28 3.25 -3.94 -8.14
C ARG A 28 3.61 -2.57 -8.72
N LEU A 29 3.79 -1.57 -7.86
CA LEU A 29 4.21 -0.22 -8.24
C LEU A 29 5.60 -0.23 -8.91
N ASN A 30 6.54 -1.02 -8.37
CA ASN A 30 7.87 -1.15 -8.94
C ASN A 30 7.82 -1.74 -10.36
N ARG A 31 7.06 -2.83 -10.54
CA ARG A 31 6.85 -3.43 -11.86
C ARG A 31 6.24 -2.44 -12.83
N ALA A 32 5.17 -1.76 -12.44
CA ALA A 32 4.51 -0.82 -13.33
C ALA A 32 5.36 0.42 -13.68
N ARG A 33 6.30 0.84 -12.81
CA ARG A 33 7.30 1.86 -13.17
C ARG A 33 8.27 1.38 -14.25
N THR A 34 8.68 0.11 -14.19
CA THR A 34 9.62 -0.47 -15.17
C THR A 34 8.98 -0.76 -16.53
N THR A 35 7.66 -0.92 -16.60
CA THR A 35 6.95 -1.23 -17.86
C THR A 35 6.36 -0.02 -18.59
N GLU A 36 6.60 1.23 -18.12
CA GLU A 36 5.98 2.47 -18.64
C GLU A 36 4.43 2.49 -18.60
N GLU A 37 3.76 1.49 -18.04
CA GLU A 37 2.28 1.37 -17.93
C GLU A 37 1.62 2.38 -16.97
N LEU A 38 2.36 3.36 -16.47
CA LEU A 38 1.85 4.35 -15.52
C LEU A 38 2.35 5.76 -15.86
N GLU A 39 1.63 6.41 -16.77
CA GLU A 39 1.68 7.88 -16.95
C GLU A 39 1.03 8.62 -15.76
N GLU A 40 0.25 7.94 -14.92
CA GLU A 40 -0.51 8.51 -13.78
C GLU A 40 0.01 8.09 -12.39
N ILE A 41 1.31 8.15 -12.14
CA ILE A 41 1.80 8.14 -10.75
C ILE A 41 2.36 9.52 -10.42
N GLU A 42 1.57 10.32 -9.70
CA GLU A 42 2.04 11.55 -9.00
C GLU A 42 3.26 11.30 -8.09
N ASP A 43 3.54 10.02 -7.76
CA ASP A 43 4.61 9.59 -6.88
C ASP A 43 5.90 9.13 -7.60
N LYS A 44 6.17 9.46 -8.88
CA LYS A 44 7.38 8.96 -9.59
C LYS A 44 8.69 9.23 -8.80
N ASP A 45 8.77 10.37 -8.11
CA ASP A 45 9.93 10.77 -7.32
C ASP A 45 9.97 10.19 -5.89
N LYS A 46 8.88 9.58 -5.40
CA LYS A 46 8.86 8.97 -4.07
C LYS A 46 9.46 7.57 -4.09
N LYS A 47 10.02 7.16 -2.95
CA LYS A 47 10.36 5.74 -2.70
C LYS A 47 9.07 4.92 -2.79
N ILE A 48 9.16 3.77 -3.45
CA ILE A 48 8.00 2.92 -3.76
C ILE A 48 7.29 2.43 -2.51
N THR A 49 8.04 2.15 -1.45
CA THR A 49 7.49 1.80 -0.14
C THR A 49 6.66 2.92 0.48
N ILE A 50 7.07 4.19 0.32
CA ILE A 50 6.31 5.34 0.81
C ILE A 50 5.01 5.50 0.00
N ALA A 51 5.08 5.39 -1.32
CA ALA A 51 3.89 5.42 -2.18
C ALA A 51 2.90 4.28 -1.84
N ALA A 52 3.40 3.09 -1.52
CA ALA A 52 2.57 1.97 -1.08
C ALA A 52 1.90 2.25 0.28
N MET A 53 2.62 2.87 1.23
CA MET A 53 2.06 3.28 2.52
C MET A 53 0.97 4.35 2.37
N GLU A 54 1.17 5.33 1.46
CA GLU A 54 0.16 6.34 1.11
C GLU A 54 -1.12 5.70 0.56
N ARG A 55 -0.97 4.82 -0.44
CA ARG A 55 -2.10 4.09 -1.01
C ARG A 55 -2.79 3.17 0.00
N PHE A 56 -2.04 2.57 0.91
CA PHE A 56 -2.60 1.81 2.03
C PHE A 56 -3.43 2.70 2.94
N LYS A 57 -2.88 3.85 3.34
CA LYS A 57 -3.58 4.84 4.18
C LYS A 57 -4.88 5.33 3.55
N GLU A 58 -4.88 5.55 2.24
CA GLU A 58 -6.03 6.00 1.46
C GLU A 58 -6.97 4.86 1.06
N ASN A 59 -6.68 3.62 1.48
CA ASN A 59 -7.45 2.42 1.13
C ASN A 59 -7.58 2.19 -0.40
N LYS A 60 -6.59 2.66 -1.17
CA LYS A 60 -6.50 2.56 -2.65
C LYS A 60 -5.72 1.33 -3.13
N ILE A 61 -5.58 0.33 -2.26
CA ILE A 61 -4.83 -0.91 -2.52
C ILE A 61 -5.75 -1.99 -3.11
N LYS A 62 -5.24 -2.68 -4.14
CA LYS A 62 -5.98 -3.75 -4.81
C LYS A 62 -6.19 -4.99 -3.92
N TYR A 63 -5.26 -5.23 -3.00
CA TYR A 63 -5.36 -6.33 -2.04
C TYR A 63 -6.30 -5.91 -0.92
N LYS A 64 -7.52 -6.47 -0.90
CA LYS A 64 -8.50 -6.16 0.14
C LYS A 64 -7.91 -6.42 1.53
N THR A 65 -8.00 -5.41 2.39
CA THR A 65 -7.91 -5.57 3.84
C THR A 65 -9.06 -6.49 4.26
N ILE A 66 -8.79 -7.78 4.46
CA ILE A 66 -9.82 -8.72 4.94
C ILE A 66 -10.27 -8.21 6.30
N LYS A 67 -11.50 -7.74 6.43
CA LYS A 67 -12.00 -7.38 7.77
C LYS A 67 -12.01 -8.66 8.61
N PRO A 68 -11.62 -8.62 9.90
CA PRO A 68 -11.63 -9.81 10.76
C PRO A 68 -12.96 -10.60 10.71
N ASP A 69 -14.06 -9.92 10.41
CA ASP A 69 -15.41 -10.48 10.34
C ASP A 69 -15.76 -11.16 8.99
N GLU A 70 -14.90 -11.10 7.96
CA GLU A 70 -15.18 -11.68 6.64
C GLU A 70 -14.77 -13.16 6.50
N SER A 71 -14.36 -13.80 7.59
CA SER A 71 -14.16 -15.25 7.67
C SER A 71 -15.28 -15.90 8.48
N THR A 72 -16.47 -16.02 7.89
CA THR A 72 -17.53 -16.93 8.34
C THR A 72 -18.00 -17.77 7.16
#